data_AF-A0A161M3P9-F1
#
_entry.id   AF-A0A161M3P9-F1
#
_cell.length_a   1.000
_cell.length_b   1.000
_cell.length_c   1.000
_cell.angle_alpha   90.00
_cell.angle_beta   90.00
_cell.angle_gamma   90.00
#
_symmetry.space_group_name_H-M   'P 1'
#
loop_
_entity.id
_entity.type
_entity.pdbx_description
1 polymer ?
#
loop_
_entity_poly.entity_id
_entity_poly.type
_entity_poly.pdbx_seq_one_letter_code
_entity_poly.pdbx_strand_id
1 'polypeptide(L)' 'GVQLANNQHYSVTYFASADEYTDTTLRVITIEKRQYGTYICKASNKLGSAEAQVKLFESIIPVCPPACGQAILW' A
#
# COMPACT_ATOMS: atom_id res chain seq x y z
N GLY A 1 2.24 -6.82 14.71
CA GLY A 1 2.63 -5.91 13.61
C GLY A 1 2.57 -4.46 14.10
N VAL A 2 3.14 -3.53 13.34
CA VAL A 2 3.01 -2.09 13.61
C VAL A 2 1.88 -1.52 12.76
N GLN A 3 0.96 -0.78 13.36
CA GLN A 3 -0.10 -0.11 12.61
C GLN A 3 0.48 1.10 11.87
N LEU A 4 0.30 1.13 10.55
CA LEU A 4 0.77 2.23 9.72
C LEU A 4 -0.14 3.45 9.86
N ALA A 5 0.48 4.63 9.81
CA ALA A 5 -0.19 5.92 9.85
C ALA A 5 0.46 6.86 8.84
N ASN A 6 -0.26 7.92 8.47
CA ASN A 6 0.23 8.95 7.55
C ASN A 6 1.51 9.59 8.08
N ASN A 7 2.55 9.62 7.25
CA ASN A 7 3.83 10.29 7.52
C ASN A 7 4.61 10.53 6.22
N GLN A 8 5.89 10.87 6.32
CA GLN A 8 6.76 11.14 5.17
C GLN A 8 6.99 9.92 4.25
N HIS A 9 6.80 8.69 4.74
CA HIS A 9 7.02 7.45 3.99
C HIS A 9 5.71 6.76 3.58
N TYR A 10 4.60 7.02 4.27
CA TYR A 10 3.32 6.35 4.05
C TYR A 10 2.18 7.34 3.91
N SER A 11 1.32 7.10 2.93
CA SER A 11 -0.01 7.71 2.84
C SER A 11 -1.06 6.59 2.90
N VAL A 12 -1.93 6.67 3.89
CA VAL A 12 -3.04 5.76 4.13
C VAL A 12 -4.33 6.55 3.95
N THR A 13 -5.14 6.14 2.98
CA THR A 13 -6.49 6.66 2.76
C THR A 13 -7.50 5.53 2.89
N TYR A 14 -8.68 5.86 3.39
CA TYR A 14 -9.80 4.94 3.46
C TYR A 14 -11.08 5.67 3.09
N PHE A 15 -11.92 5.02 2.29
CA PHE A 15 -13.20 5.55 1.86
C PHE A 15 -14.28 4.49 2.08
N ALA A 16 -15.37 4.88 2.73
CA ALA A 16 -16.57 4.06 2.79
C ALA A 16 -17.34 4.26 1.48
N SER A 17 -17.53 3.19 0.72
CA SER A 17 -18.42 3.17 -0.43
C SER A 17 -19.87 2.97 0.02
N ALA A 18 -20.83 3.35 -0.82
CA ALA A 18 -22.26 3.33 -0.49
C ALA A 18 -22.81 1.93 -0.14
N ASP A 19 -22.10 0.86 -0.54
CA ASP A 19 -22.51 -0.54 -0.40
C ASP A 19 -21.86 -1.26 0.80
N GLU A 20 -21.58 -0.55 1.90
CA GLU A 20 -20.94 -1.08 3.13
C GLU A 20 -19.48 -1.57 2.96
N TYR A 21 -18.87 -1.32 1.80
CA TYR A 21 -17.46 -1.61 1.57
C TYR A 21 -16.57 -0.47 2.07
N THR A 22 -15.44 -0.82 2.68
CA THR A 22 -14.39 0.14 3.01
C THR A 22 -13.17 -0.16 2.15
N ASP A 23 -12.86 0.75 1.26
CA ASP A 23 -11.66 0.69 0.43
C ASP A 23 -10.53 1.39 1.15
N THR A 24 -9.50 0.62 1.54
CA THR A 24 -8.27 1.16 2.13
C THR A 24 -7.14 1.12 1.11
N THR A 25 -6.56 2.27 0.80
CA THR A 25 -5.40 2.38 -0.08
C THR A 25 -4.17 2.75 0.75
N LEU A 26 -3.12 1.94 0.65
CA LEU A 26 -1.80 2.23 1.19
C LEU A 26 -0.86 2.61 0.05
N ARG A 27 -0.31 3.82 0.11
CA ARG A 27 0.78 4.28 -0.75
C ARG A 27 2.06 4.39 0.07
N VAL A 28 3.08 3.61 -0.31
CA VAL A 28 4.44 3.76 0.19
C VAL A 28 5.15 4.80 -0.70
N ILE A 29 5.43 5.98 -0.15
CA ILE A 29 5.92 7.16 -0.88
C ILE A 29 7.39 6.99 -1.21
N THR A 30 8.20 6.66 -0.20
CA THR A 30 9.65 6.49 -0.29
C THR A 30 10.01 5.13 0.28
N ILE A 31 10.59 4.27 -0.56
CA ILE A 31 11.00 2.92 -0.18
C ILE A 31 12.46 2.95 0.24
N GLU A 32 12.72 2.69 1.51
CA GLU A 32 14.05 2.39 2.05
C GLU A 32 14.05 0.97 2.66
N LYS A 33 15.18 0.56 3.25
CA LYS A 33 15.32 -0.75 3.88
C LYS A 33 14.21 -1.07 4.89
N ARG A 34 13.66 -0.06 5.58
CA ARG A 34 12.63 -0.22 6.61
C ARG A 34 11.23 -0.48 6.05
N GLN A 35 10.98 -0.16 4.78
CA GLN A 35 9.69 -0.33 4.15
C GLN A 35 9.53 -1.73 3.53
N TYR A 36 10.61 -2.48 3.31
CA TYR A 36 10.49 -3.87 2.87
C TYR A 36 9.91 -4.76 3.96
N GLY A 37 9.08 -5.71 3.55
CA GLY A 37 8.42 -6.64 4.47
C GLY A 37 7.03 -7.02 4.04
N THR A 38 6.32 -7.69 4.94
CA THR A 38 4.93 -8.10 4.75
C THR A 38 4.00 -7.03 5.29
N TYR A 39 3.12 -6.56 4.41
CA TYR A 39 2.02 -5.67 4.72
C TYR A 39 0.76 -6.50 4.93
N ILE A 40 0.00 -6.17 5.98
CA ILE A 40 -1.26 -6.85 6.31
C ILE A 40 -2.36 -5.81 6.23
N CYS A 41 -3.31 -6.03 5.32
CA CYS A 41 -4.57 -5.30 5.31
C CYS A 41 -5.55 -6.06 6.20
N LYS A 42 -6.02 -5.42 7.27
CA LYS A 42 -6.98 -6.00 8.22
C LYS A 42 -8.26 -5.17 8.22
N ALA A 43 -9.37 -5.80 7.87
CA ALA A 43 -10.71 -5.23 7.97
C ALA A 43 -11.46 -5.90 9.13
N SER A 44 -12.17 -5.10 9.95
CA SER A 44 -12.94 -5.60 11.09
C SER A 44 -14.31 -4.94 11.14
N ASN A 45 -15.34 -5.74 11.40
CA ASN A 45 -16.71 -5.28 11.65
C ASN A 45 -17.30 -6.02 12.86
N LYS A 46 -18.60 -5.81 13.15
CA LYS A 46 -19.28 -6.45 14.29
C LYS A 46 -19.33 -7.98 14.24
N LEU A 47 -19.14 -8.58 13.07
CA LEU A 47 -19.21 -10.03 12.86
C LEU A 47 -17.84 -10.70 12.97
N GLY A 48 -16.74 -9.94 12.85
CA GLY A 48 -15.39 -10.47 12.95
C GLY A 48 -14.35 -9.63 12.20
N SER A 49 -13.27 -10.29 11.78
CA SER A 49 -12.19 -9.66 11.02
C SER A 49 -11.68 -10.57 9.91
N ALA A 50 -11.26 -9.95 8.81
CA ALA A 50 -10.60 -10.59 7.69
C ALA A 50 -9.24 -9.93 7.44
N GLU A 51 -8.26 -10.72 6.98
CA GLU A 51 -6.90 -10.26 6.73
C GLU A 51 -6.42 -10.72 5.35
N ALA A 52 -5.70 -9.84 4.66
CA ALA A 52 -4.98 -10.12 3.42
C ALA A 52 -3.53 -9.65 3.54
N GLN A 53 -2.61 -10.38 2.91
CA GLN A 53 -1.17 -10.11 3.03
C GLN A 53 -0.52 -9.84 1.68
N VAL A 54 0.37 -8.85 1.63
CA VAL A 54 1.18 -8.50 0.45
C VAL A 54 2.63 -8.35 0.89
N LYS A 55 3.57 -8.93 0.16
CA LYS A 55 5.01 -8.83 0.45
C LYS A 55 5.68 -7.84 -0.48
N LEU A 56 6.28 -6.79 0.09
CA LEU A 56 7.18 -5.87 -0.61
C LEU A 56 8.62 -6.34 -0.42
N PHE A 57 9.31 -6.62 -1.52
CA PHE A 57 10.69 -7.10 -1.53
C PHE A 57 11.54 -6.29 -2.51
N GLU A 58 12.85 -6.29 -2.30
CA GLU A 58 13.81 -5.63 -3.17
C GLU A 58 13.99 -6.44 -4.46
N SER A 59 13.90 -5.77 -5.60
CA SER A 59 14.19 -6.38 -6.90
C SER A 59 15.63 -6.06 -7.31
N ILE A 60 16.38 -7.08 -7.69
CA ILE A 60 17.75 -6.92 -8.20
C ILE A 60 17.74 -6.27 -9.60
N ILE A 61 16.67 -6.50 -10.36
CA ILE A 61 16.43 -5.89 -11.67
C ILE A 61 15.59 -4.63 -11.42
N PRO A 62 15.97 -3.45 -11.95
CA PRO A 62 15.11 -2.27 -11.88
C PRO A 62 13.80 -2.59 -12.61
N VAL A 63 12.74 -2.84 -11.82
CA VAL A 63 11.39 -2.84 -12.35
C VAL A 63 11.10 -1.39 -12.66
N CYS A 64 10.80 -1.12 -13.91
CA CYS A 64 10.30 0.17 -14.33
C CYS A 64 8.77 0.09 -14.32
N PRO A 65 8.07 0.56 -13.27
CA PRO A 65 6.68 0.92 -13.40
C PRO A 65 6.52 1.90 -14.60
N PRO A 66 5.33 2.05 -15.18
CA PRO A 66 5.08 2.81 -16.42
C PRO A 66 5.65 4.25 -16.50
N ALA A 67 6.18 4.81 -15.41
CA ALA A 67 6.91 6.08 -15.36
C ALA A 67 8.28 6.10 -16.08
N CYS A 68 9.00 4.97 -16.24
CA CYS A 68 10.30 5.00 -16.96
C CYS A 68 10.15 5.24 -18.48
N GLY A 69 8.96 5.04 -19.03
CA GLY A 69 8.66 5.22 -20.47
C GLY A 69 7.78 6.42 -20.78
N GLN A 70 7.36 7.20 -19.77
CA GLN A 70 6.70 8.49 -19.95
C GLN A 70 7.73 9.62 -20.02
N ALA A 71 8.86 9.38 -20.69
CA ALA A 71 9.62 10.46 -21.27
C ALA A 71 8.68 11.13 -22.26
N ILE A 72 8.22 12.32 -21.87
CA ILE A 72 7.25 13.10 -22.61
C ILE A 72 7.89 13.40 -23.98
N LEU A 73 7.43 12.71 -25.02
CA LEU A 73 7.66 13.13 -26.40
C LEU A 73 6.64 14.23 -26.68
N TRP A 74 7.00 15.48 -26.37
CA TRP A 74 6.56 16.65 -27.12
C TRP A 74 7.76 17.20 -27.89
#